data_AF-A0A7K3FWZ7-F1
#
_entry.id   AF-A0A7K3FWZ7-F1
#
_cell.length_a   1.000
_cell.length_b   1.000
_cell.length_c   1.000
_cell.angle_alpha   90.00
_cell.angle_beta   90.00
_cell.angle_gamma   90.00
#
_symmetry.space_group_name_H-M   'P 1'
#
loop_
_entity.id
_entity.type
_entity.pdbx_description
1 polymer ?
#
loop_
_entity_poly.entity_id
_entity_poly.type
_entity_poly.pdbx_seq_one_letter_code
_entity_poly.pdbx_strand_id
1 'polypeptide(L)' 'YSDPEVAERVHKASVSAPFLGLSHRDVPVSIDLDDESPHIMFSAAPGGGKSVLAKAFAAQVLHHGGIA' A
#
# COMPACT_ATOMS: atom_id res chain seq x y z
N TYR A 1 6.72 -4.59 11.00
CA TYR A 1 6.37 -5.74 10.14
C TYR A 1 7.11 -6.96 10.67
N SER A 2 6.52 -8.16 10.59
CA SER A 2 7.20 -9.40 11.00
C SER A 2 8.32 -9.80 10.02
N ASP A 3 8.19 -9.40 8.77
CA ASP A 3 9.18 -9.59 7.71
C ASP A 3 10.00 -8.29 7.50
N PRO A 4 11.33 -8.33 7.68
CA PRO A 4 12.21 -7.18 7.44
C PRO A 4 12.20 -6.68 5.99
N GLU A 5 12.08 -7.57 5.00
CA GLU A 5 12.10 -7.20 3.59
C GLU A 5 10.83 -6.42 3.22
N VAL A 6 9.68 -6.86 3.75
CA VAL A 6 8.42 -6.10 3.63
C VAL A 6 8.53 -4.73 4.28
N ALA A 7 9.17 -4.64 5.46
CA ALA A 7 9.38 -3.35 6.12
C ALA A 7 10.20 -2.39 5.26
N GLU A 8 11.29 -2.89 4.65
CA GLU A 8 12.13 -2.10 3.76
C GLU A 8 11.37 -1.61 2.52
N ARG A 9 10.57 -2.47 1.89
CA ARG A 9 9.75 -2.11 0.72
C ARG A 9 8.74 -1.02 1.04
N VAL A 10 8.07 -1.11 2.19
CA VAL A 10 7.14 -0.06 2.65
C VAL A 10 7.86 1.28 2.90
N HIS A 11 9.04 1.24 3.53
CA HIS A 11 9.83 2.45 3.77
C HIS A 11 10.43 3.08 2.51
N LYS A 12 10.58 2.30 1.43
CA LYS A 12 11.09 2.79 0.14
C LYS A 12 9.99 3.20 -0.84
N ALA A 13 8.73 2.84 -0.58
CA ALA A 13 7.60 3.22 -1.42
C ALA A 13 7.45 4.76 -1.47
N SER A 14 6.95 5.30 -2.58
CA SER A 14 6.60 6.72 -2.67
C SER A 14 5.10 6.91 -2.39
N VAL A 15 4.67 8.15 -2.17
CA VAL A 15 3.23 8.49 -2.09
C VAL A 15 2.52 8.17 -3.40
N SER A 16 3.18 8.38 -4.55
CA SER A 16 2.62 8.08 -5.86
C SER A 16 2.66 6.59 -6.23
N ALA A 17 3.51 5.81 -5.57
CA ALA A 17 3.65 4.38 -5.79
C ALA A 17 3.59 3.57 -4.48
N PRO A 18 2.46 3.57 -3.76
CA PRO A 18 2.33 2.86 -2.49
C PRO A 18 2.49 1.35 -2.67
N PHE A 19 3.12 0.71 -1.69
CA PHE A 19 3.30 -0.74 -1.67
C PHE A 19 2.00 -1.44 -1.26
N LEU A 20 1.44 -2.26 -2.15
CA LEU A 20 0.21 -3.02 -1.91
C LEU A 20 0.49 -4.31 -1.14
N GLY A 21 1.55 -5.02 -1.51
CA GLY A 21 1.89 -6.30 -0.91
C GLY A 21 2.71 -7.19 -1.83
N LEU A 22 2.63 -8.50 -1.55
CA LEU A 22 3.32 -9.54 -2.30
C LEU A 22 2.29 -10.37 -3.08
N SER A 23 2.62 -10.73 -4.32
CA SER A 23 1.86 -11.72 -5.09
C SER A 23 2.17 -13.15 -4.63
N HIS A 24 1.59 -14.15 -5.32
CA HIS A 24 1.75 -15.58 -4.99
C HIS A 24 3.22 -16.10 -4.98
N ARG A 25 4.17 -15.33 -5.53
CA ARG A 25 5.60 -15.68 -5.64
C ARG A 25 6.52 -14.63 -5.01
N ASP A 26 6.05 -13.93 -3.98
CA ASP A 26 6.82 -12.88 -3.28
C ASP A 26 7.26 -11.71 -4.19
N VAL A 27 6.62 -11.58 -5.35
CA VAL A 27 6.85 -10.46 -6.27
C VAL A 27 6.17 -9.23 -5.67
N PRO A 28 6.89 -8.10 -5.49
CA PRO A 28 6.30 -6.87 -4.99
C PRO A 28 5.22 -6.37 -5.94
N VAL A 29 4.13 -5.89 -5.36
CA VAL A 29 3.05 -5.22 -6.09
C VAL A 29 2.88 -3.81 -5.50
N SER A 30 2.89 -2.82 -6.38
CA SER A 30 2.58 -1.42 -6.09
C SER A 30 1.46 -0.94 -7.02
N ILE A 31 0.88 0.20 -6.69
CA ILE A 31 -0.10 0.91 -7.53
C ILE A 31 0.59 2.15 -8.08
N ASP A 32 0.41 2.50 -9.35
CA ASP A 32 0.95 3.74 -9.92
C ASP A 32 -0.14 4.81 -10.00
N LEU A 33 -0.10 5.78 -9.08
CA LEU A 33 -1.10 6.84 -8.99
C LEU A 33 -0.84 8.00 -9.97
N ASP A 34 0.35 8.06 -10.57
CA ASP A 34 0.72 9.11 -11.52
C ASP A 34 0.30 8.72 -12.95
N ASP A 35 0.44 7.44 -13.32
CA ASP A 35 0.10 6.93 -14.67
C ASP A 35 -1.31 6.33 -14.78
N GLU A 36 -1.83 5.72 -13.70
CA GLU A 36 -3.18 5.11 -13.72
C GLU A 36 -4.26 6.11 -13.27
N SER A 37 -4.55 6.16 -11.98
CA SER A 37 -5.60 6.99 -11.38
C SER A 37 -5.15 7.42 -10.00
N PRO A 38 -5.37 8.69 -9.60
CA PRO A 38 -5.05 9.16 -8.27
C PRO A 38 -5.97 8.57 -7.18
N HIS A 39 -6.99 7.80 -7.58
CA HIS A 39 -7.98 7.21 -6.69
C HIS A 39 -7.88 5.69 -6.65
N ILE A 40 -7.96 5.15 -5.44
CA ILE A 40 -7.95 3.71 -5.16
C ILE A 40 -9.33 3.30 -4.63
N MET A 41 -9.91 2.23 -5.18
CA MET A 41 -11.14 1.61 -4.67
C MET A 41 -10.84 0.26 -4.02
N PHE A 42 -11.31 0.08 -2.78
CA PHE A 42 -11.24 -1.20 -2.08
C PHE A 42 -12.62 -1.88 -2.06
N SER A 43 -12.74 -3.01 -2.76
CA SER A 43 -13.96 -3.84 -2.74
C SER A 43 -13.67 -5.20 -2.13
N ALA A 44 -14.23 -5.46 -0.95
CA ALA A 44 -14.09 -6.73 -0.25
C ALA A 44 -15.26 -6.97 0.70
N ALA A 45 -15.62 -8.25 0.87
CA ALA A 45 -16.62 -8.70 1.85
C ALA A 45 -16.28 -8.26 3.29
N PRO A 46 -17.24 -8.28 4.23
CA PRO A 46 -16.92 -8.17 5.66
C PRO A 46 -15.83 -9.17 6.06
N GLY A 47 -14.88 -8.72 6.90
CA GLY A 47 -13.70 -9.52 7.26
C GLY A 47 -12.60 -9.60 6.19
N GLY A 48 -12.83 -9.18 4.95
CA GLY A 48 -11.86 -9.23 3.85
C GLY A 48 -10.72 -8.20 3.91
N GLY A 49 -10.46 -7.59 5.08
CA GLY A 49 -9.28 -6.76 5.29
C GLY A 49 -9.33 -5.32 4.75
N LYS A 50 -10.42 -4.86 4.10
CA LYS A 50 -10.51 -3.49 3.54
C LYS A 50 -10.12 -2.36 4.51
N SER A 51 -10.54 -2.43 5.78
CA SER A 51 -10.19 -1.42 6.79
C SER A 51 -8.74 -1.49 7.23
N VAL A 52 -8.12 -2.68 7.20
CA VAL A 52 -6.70 -2.85 7.50
C VAL A 52 -5.88 -2.29 6.35
N LEU A 53 -6.27 -2.59 5.11
CA LEU A 53 -5.61 -2.10 3.91
C LEU A 53 -5.66 -0.58 3.81
N ALA A 54 -6.84 0.03 4.01
CA ALA A 54 -6.99 1.49 4.01
C ALA A 54 -6.10 2.16 5.08
N LYS A 55 -6.02 1.59 6.29
CA LYS A 55 -5.13 2.10 7.34
C LYS A 55 -3.65 1.96 6.97
N ALA A 56 -3.26 0.84 6.36
CA ALA A 56 -1.88 0.62 5.92
C ALA A 56 -1.48 1.63 4.83
N PHE A 57 -2.35 1.90 3.87
CA PHE A 57 -2.13 2.90 2.82
C PHE A 57 -2.07 4.31 3.40
N ALA A 58 -3.00 4.68 4.28
CA ALA A 58 -2.97 5.98 4.96
C ALA A 58 -1.67 6.17 5.76
N ALA A 59 -1.20 5.13 6.46
CA ALA A 59 0.08 5.19 7.18
C ALA A 59 1.28 5.38 6.25
N GLN A 60 1.29 4.74 5.07
CA GLN A 60 2.32 4.97 4.05
C GLN A 60 2.30 6.41 3.55
N VAL A 61 1.13 6.93 3.19
CA VAL A 61 0.97 8.32 2.73
C VAL A 61 1.48 9.30 3.79
N LEU A 62 1.05 9.14 5.03
CA LEU A 62 1.47 10.01 6.15
C LEU A 62 2.98 9.90 6.43
N HIS A 63 3.56 8.70 6.38
CA HIS A 63 4.99 8.48 6.60
C HIS A 63 5.85 9.22 5.56
N HIS A 64 5.34 9.32 4.33
CA HIS A 64 6.05 9.95 3.20
C HIS A 64 5.66 11.41 2.98
N GLY A 65 5.07 12.06 3.98
CA GLY A 65 4.78 13.51 3.97
C GLY A 65 3.48 13.90 3.29
N GLY A 66 2.63 12.93 2.92
CA GLY A 66 1.27 13.20 2.47
C GLY A 66 0.41 13.76 3.60
N ILE A 67 -0.44 14.72 3.25
CA ILE A 67 -1.40 15.34 4.17
C ILE A 67 -2.76 14.66 4.03
N ALA A 68 -3.43 14.45 5.16
CA ALA A 68 -4.78 13.87 5.24
C ALA A 68 -5.86 14.95 5.25
#